data_AF-G6C5T1-F1
#
_entry.id   AF-G6C5T1-F1
#
_cell.length_a   1.000
_cell.length_b   1.000
_cell.length_c   1.000
_cell.angle_alpha   90.00
_cell.angle_beta   90.00
_cell.angle_gamma   90.00
#
_symmetry.space_group_name_H-M   'P 1'
#
loop_
_entity.id
_entity.type
_entity.pdbx_description
1 polymer ?
#
loop_
_entity_poly.entity_id
_entity_poly.type
_entity_poly.pdbx_seq_one_letter_code
_entity_poly.pdbx_strand_id
1 'polypeptide(L)'
;MKKHFKDFNDDEKILLSLSGINDIKKKLSLIIKDKEKIISEKNKEILSDNKKILLNLLEDIMIQATQNKEDLKIYDKEQLENKLNLLENKLNSMRREIKNVFDDSSVEASEFLNDMKVDIDLEVENYIDFTIHTNYETKHEEFRRGFLGLFTEYRTYEITTHSAEVSDVLSNMRKYIARCKKKTNEEFKNIINLKKLENTIKNIIIGAFDLSQKDFNENDILTPLKTVIKKIKIPEIEIEEEEFGNFIIEKFSGGSVKGEDIHQLKLIENKLFTDIAKKIKEEIDNCEKKINNVMSEQAGIFVDNIIENLKTNIDMLKKQLKNKENAILKYDELCKLLVEYKKMIIEMEM
;
A
#
# COMPACT_ATOMS: atom_id res chain seq x y z
N MET A 1 -22.46 -2.22 50.19
CA MET A 1 -21.22 -2.68 50.85
C MET A 1 -21.20 -2.44 52.36
N LYS A 2 -21.45 -1.22 52.87
CA LYS A 2 -21.55 -0.97 54.34
C LYS A 2 -22.49 -1.90 55.13
N LYS A 3 -23.60 -2.33 54.53
CA LYS A 3 -24.54 -3.29 55.16
C LYS A 3 -23.98 -4.71 55.33
N HIS A 4 -22.97 -5.10 54.56
CA HIS A 4 -22.38 -6.45 54.57
C HIS A 4 -20.93 -6.47 55.09
N PHE A 5 -20.25 -5.31 55.12
CA PHE A 5 -18.89 -5.14 55.63
C PHE A 5 -18.85 -3.90 56.52
N LYS A 6 -18.84 -4.11 57.86
CA LYS A 6 -18.89 -3.02 58.86
C LYS A 6 -17.69 -2.07 58.78
N ASP A 7 -16.55 -2.56 58.29
CA ASP A 7 -15.30 -1.80 58.16
C ASP A 7 -15.14 -1.14 56.77
N PHE A 8 -16.18 -1.21 55.92
CA PHE A 8 -16.12 -0.62 54.58
C PHE A 8 -16.18 0.91 54.66
N ASN A 9 -15.05 1.53 54.34
CA ASN A 9 -14.90 2.98 54.27
C ASN A 9 -15.27 3.49 52.87
N ASP A 10 -16.35 4.26 52.79
CA ASP A 10 -16.90 4.85 51.56
C ASP A 10 -16.51 6.32 51.38
N ASP A 11 -15.47 6.77 52.09
CA ASP A 11 -14.88 8.09 51.88
C ASP A 11 -14.49 8.26 50.40
N GLU A 12 -14.98 9.36 49.81
CA GLU A 12 -14.82 9.66 48.40
C GLU A 12 -13.34 9.68 47.96
N LYS A 13 -12.43 10.16 48.81
CA LYS A 13 -11.00 10.20 48.49
C LYS A 13 -10.41 8.79 48.48
N ILE A 14 -10.84 7.92 49.40
CA ILE A 14 -10.41 6.52 49.44
C ILE A 14 -10.93 5.78 48.21
N LEU A 15 -12.22 5.90 47.90
CA LEU A 15 -12.81 5.29 46.71
C LEU A 15 -12.16 5.79 45.41
N LEU A 16 -11.89 7.10 45.31
CA LEU A 16 -11.19 7.68 44.17
C LEU A 16 -9.75 7.16 44.08
N SER A 17 -9.06 7.01 45.21
CA SER A 17 -7.69 6.45 45.23
C SER A 17 -7.65 4.98 44.82
N LEU A 18 -8.68 4.18 45.18
CA LEU A 18 -8.81 2.77 44.81
C LEU A 18 -9.35 2.56 43.38
N SER A 19 -10.04 3.54 42.81
CA SER A 19 -10.66 3.44 41.49
C SER A 19 -9.68 3.43 40.30
N GLY A 20 -8.42 3.84 40.52
CA GLY A 20 -7.43 4.01 39.45
C GLY A 20 -7.75 5.14 38.45
N ILE A 21 -8.83 5.91 38.64
CA ILE A 21 -9.28 6.96 37.69
C ILE A 21 -8.21 8.03 37.47
N ASN A 22 -7.47 8.41 38.52
CA ASN A 22 -6.41 9.41 38.42
C ASN A 22 -5.22 8.93 37.56
N ASP A 23 -4.89 7.65 37.65
CA ASP A 23 -3.83 7.05 36.82
C ASP A 23 -4.28 6.92 35.37
N ILE A 24 -5.55 6.58 35.13
CA ILE A 24 -6.15 6.57 33.80
C ILE A 24 -6.15 7.99 33.21
N LYS A 25 -6.56 9.01 33.96
CA LYS A 25 -6.52 10.41 33.50
C LYS A 25 -5.11 10.87 33.14
N LYS A 26 -4.11 10.54 33.96
CA LYS A 26 -2.70 10.83 33.65
C LYS A 26 -2.26 10.14 32.36
N LYS A 27 -2.50 8.83 32.22
CA LYS A 27 -2.17 8.07 31.00
C LYS A 27 -2.88 8.65 29.77
N LEU A 28 -4.16 8.97 29.87
CA LEU A 28 -4.93 9.56 28.77
C LEU A 28 -4.37 10.93 28.36
N SER A 29 -4.01 11.78 29.33
CA SER A 29 -3.43 13.09 29.03
C SER A 29 -2.07 13.00 28.32
N LEU A 30 -1.25 11.98 28.65
CA LEU A 30 -0.01 11.70 27.94
C LEU A 30 -0.29 11.23 26.51
N ILE A 31 -1.22 10.29 26.33
CA ILE A 31 -1.62 9.80 25.00
C ILE A 31 -2.15 10.94 24.11
N ILE A 32 -2.94 11.87 24.67
CA ILE A 32 -3.44 13.02 23.91
C ILE A 32 -2.28 13.90 23.44
N LYS A 33 -1.35 14.25 24.33
CA LYS A 33 -0.16 15.05 23.97
C LYS A 33 0.70 14.36 22.91
N ASP A 34 0.90 13.06 23.05
CA ASP A 34 1.67 12.26 22.09
C ASP A 34 0.97 12.24 20.71
N LYS A 35 -0.37 12.07 20.69
CA LYS A 35 -1.15 12.14 19.44
C LYS A 35 -1.10 13.52 18.79
N GLU A 36 -1.24 14.59 19.56
CA GLU A 36 -1.13 15.97 19.05
C GLU A 36 0.25 16.22 18.45
N LYS A 37 1.32 15.74 19.11
CA LYS A 37 2.69 15.80 18.58
C LYS A 37 2.81 15.03 17.27
N ILE A 38 2.34 13.78 17.20
CA ILE A 38 2.36 12.95 15.98
C ILE A 38 1.62 13.63 14.84
N ILE A 39 0.45 14.21 15.10
CA ILE A 39 -0.33 14.94 14.09
C ILE A 39 0.44 16.16 13.60
N SER A 40 1.02 16.95 14.50
CA SER A 40 1.81 18.11 14.12
C SER A 40 3.05 17.73 13.30
N GLU A 41 3.72 16.62 13.64
CA GLU A 41 4.87 16.11 12.90
C GLU A 41 4.46 15.62 11.51
N LYS A 42 3.39 14.82 11.40
CA LYS A 42 2.84 14.38 10.12
C LYS A 42 2.41 15.53 9.23
N ASN A 43 1.77 16.56 9.78
CA ASN A 43 1.37 17.73 9.00
C ASN A 43 2.58 18.48 8.43
N LYS A 44 3.67 18.62 9.22
CA LYS A 44 4.93 19.20 8.75
C LYS A 44 5.55 18.38 7.62
N GLU A 45 5.55 17.06 7.77
CA GLU A 45 6.07 16.13 6.76
C GLU A 45 5.28 16.22 5.45
N ILE A 46 3.94 16.14 5.53
CA ILE A 46 3.05 16.29 4.37
C ILE A 46 3.29 17.63 3.66
N LEU A 47 3.39 18.73 4.40
CA LEU A 47 3.68 20.03 3.79
C LEU A 47 5.05 20.04 3.11
N SER A 48 6.08 19.53 3.78
CA SER A 48 7.45 19.46 3.24
C SER A 48 7.50 18.65 1.94
N ASP A 49 6.84 17.49 1.91
CA ASP A 49 6.84 16.62 0.74
C ASP A 49 6.02 17.20 -0.42
N ASN A 50 4.86 17.78 -0.13
CA ASN A 50 4.06 18.48 -1.14
C ASN A 50 4.81 19.68 -1.74
N LYS A 51 5.56 20.44 -0.92
CA LYS A 51 6.42 21.51 -1.42
C LYS A 51 7.48 20.99 -2.38
N LYS A 52 8.18 19.89 -2.03
CA LYS A 52 9.18 19.28 -2.93
C LYS A 52 8.55 18.86 -4.26
N ILE A 53 7.38 18.22 -4.20
CA ILE A 53 6.64 17.80 -5.41
C ILE A 53 6.32 19.02 -6.28
N LEU A 54 5.76 20.07 -5.69
CA LEU A 54 5.37 21.27 -6.43
C LEU A 54 6.58 22.02 -7.01
N LEU A 55 7.67 22.15 -6.25
CA LEU A 55 8.92 22.74 -6.73
C LEU A 55 9.49 21.97 -7.92
N ASN A 56 9.48 20.64 -7.87
CA ASN A 56 9.90 19.81 -8.99
C ASN A 56 9.01 19.98 -10.22
N LEU A 57 7.68 20.08 -10.06
CA LEU A 57 6.77 20.37 -11.16
C LEU A 57 7.04 21.73 -11.80
N LEU A 58 7.27 22.77 -10.98
CA LEU A 58 7.62 24.10 -11.49
C LEU A 58 9.00 24.13 -12.16
N GLU A 59 9.94 23.28 -11.73
CA GLU A 59 11.21 23.08 -12.41
C GLU A 59 11.03 22.42 -13.77
N ASP A 60 10.27 21.33 -13.86
CA ASP A 60 9.96 20.66 -15.12
C ASP A 60 9.31 21.64 -16.13
N ILE A 61 8.37 22.48 -15.68
CA ILE A 61 7.73 23.51 -16.54
C ILE A 61 8.75 24.57 -16.98
N MET A 62 9.62 25.04 -16.07
CA MET A 62 10.65 26.04 -16.39
C MET A 62 11.62 25.53 -17.46
N ILE A 63 12.07 24.28 -17.31
CA ILE A 63 12.97 23.62 -18.26
C ILE A 63 12.31 23.58 -19.66
N GLN A 64 11.06 23.12 -19.74
CA GLN A 64 10.33 23.04 -21.00
C GLN A 64 10.06 24.43 -21.61
N ALA A 65 9.66 25.42 -20.82
CA ALA A 65 9.42 26.78 -21.30
C ALA A 65 10.70 27.42 -21.86
N THR A 66 11.83 27.21 -21.19
CA THR A 66 13.13 27.74 -21.61
C THR A 66 13.59 27.07 -22.91
N GLN A 67 13.42 25.75 -23.04
CA GLN A 67 13.74 25.01 -24.26
C GLN A 67 12.88 25.45 -25.44
N ASN A 68 11.56 25.49 -25.26
CA ASN A 68 10.64 25.94 -26.30
C ASN A 68 10.95 27.36 -26.77
N LYS A 69 11.30 28.27 -25.84
CA LYS A 69 11.74 29.62 -26.17
C LYS A 69 13.02 29.61 -27.02
N GLU A 70 14.00 28.79 -26.67
CA GLU A 70 15.27 28.70 -27.40
C GLU A 70 15.08 28.07 -28.78
N ASP A 71 14.27 27.01 -28.87
CA ASP A 71 13.89 26.37 -30.13
C ASP A 71 13.21 27.38 -31.07
N LEU A 72 12.31 28.24 -30.56
CA LEU A 72 11.71 29.31 -31.36
C LEU A 72 12.73 30.32 -31.90
N LYS A 73 13.83 30.57 -31.18
CA LYS A 73 14.87 31.50 -31.64
C LYS A 73 15.73 30.89 -32.73
N ILE A 74 16.14 29.63 -32.56
CA ILE A 74 17.12 28.95 -33.40
C ILE A 74 16.47 28.37 -34.66
N TYR A 75 15.32 27.71 -34.53
CA TYR A 75 14.75 26.91 -35.60
C TYR A 75 13.64 27.62 -36.37
N ASP A 76 13.61 27.36 -37.69
CA ASP A 76 12.43 27.59 -38.52
C ASP A 76 11.52 26.35 -38.60
N LYS A 77 10.43 26.44 -39.37
CA LYS A 77 9.46 25.34 -39.49
C LYS A 77 10.03 24.08 -40.13
N GLU A 78 10.91 24.20 -41.11
CA GLU A 78 11.52 23.08 -41.82
C GLU A 78 12.55 22.39 -40.93
N GLN A 79 13.36 23.19 -40.22
CA GLN A 79 14.34 22.67 -39.26
C GLN A 79 13.66 21.94 -38.09
N LEU A 80 12.54 22.45 -37.58
CA LEU A 80 11.73 21.74 -36.57
C LEU A 80 11.16 20.41 -37.08
N GLU A 81 10.77 20.34 -38.36
CA GLU A 81 10.31 19.09 -38.99
C GLU A 81 11.44 18.08 -39.13
N ASN A 82 12.62 18.54 -39.56
CA ASN A 82 13.81 17.70 -39.67
C ASN A 82 14.25 17.15 -38.30
N LYS A 83 14.22 18.00 -37.25
CA LYS A 83 14.47 17.60 -35.87
C LYS A 83 13.49 16.51 -35.42
N LEU A 84 12.19 16.69 -35.67
CA LEU A 84 11.16 15.70 -35.35
C LEU A 84 11.42 14.36 -36.04
N ASN A 85 11.69 14.37 -37.35
CA ASN A 85 11.95 13.16 -38.13
C ASN A 85 13.19 12.41 -37.63
N LEU A 86 14.26 13.11 -37.25
CA LEU A 86 15.44 12.52 -36.65
C LEU A 86 15.11 11.79 -35.34
N LEU A 87 14.39 12.47 -34.43
CA LEU A 87 13.99 11.93 -33.14
C LEU A 87 13.08 10.70 -33.31
N GLU A 88 12.09 10.78 -34.21
CA GLU A 88 11.16 9.70 -34.51
C GLU A 88 11.89 8.46 -35.05
N ASN A 89 12.77 8.63 -36.04
CA ASN A 89 13.56 7.52 -36.59
C ASN A 89 14.42 6.85 -35.53
N LYS A 90 15.04 7.63 -34.65
CA LYS A 90 15.88 7.08 -33.60
C LYS A 90 15.07 6.34 -32.54
N LEU A 91 13.96 6.93 -32.07
CA LEU A 91 13.03 6.27 -31.14
C LEU A 91 12.49 4.96 -31.72
N ASN A 92 12.13 4.96 -33.01
CA ASN A 92 11.69 3.76 -33.70
C ASN A 92 12.75 2.65 -33.71
N SER A 93 14.02 3.00 -33.88
CA SER A 93 15.12 2.01 -33.87
C SER A 93 15.31 1.31 -32.52
N MET A 94 14.86 1.95 -31.42
CA MET A 94 15.01 1.45 -30.05
C MET A 94 13.79 0.70 -29.52
N ARG A 95 12.71 0.59 -30.32
CA ARG A 95 11.44 -0.03 -29.88
C ARG A 95 11.62 -1.39 -29.24
N ARG A 96 12.48 -2.24 -29.83
CA ARG A 96 12.72 -3.59 -29.32
C ARG A 96 13.40 -3.55 -27.95
N GLU A 97 14.42 -2.70 -27.78
CA GLU A 97 15.14 -2.58 -26.50
C GLU A 97 14.21 -2.04 -25.41
N ILE A 98 13.43 -0.99 -25.72
CA ILE A 98 12.45 -0.43 -24.79
C ILE A 98 11.36 -1.46 -24.44
N LYS A 99 10.85 -2.21 -25.43
CA LYS A 99 9.90 -3.30 -25.22
C LYS A 99 10.45 -4.33 -24.24
N ASN A 100 11.71 -4.74 -24.42
CA ASN A 100 12.34 -5.70 -23.52
C ASN A 100 12.40 -5.19 -22.08
N VAL A 101 12.61 -3.88 -21.84
CA VAL A 101 12.59 -3.34 -20.47
C VAL A 101 11.22 -3.54 -19.80
N PHE A 102 10.13 -3.35 -20.54
CA PHE A 102 8.77 -3.60 -20.01
C PHE A 102 8.54 -5.09 -19.77
N ASP A 103 8.95 -5.95 -20.71
CA ASP A 103 8.84 -7.41 -20.57
C ASP A 103 9.63 -7.89 -19.32
N ASP A 104 10.87 -7.43 -19.14
CA ASP A 104 11.71 -7.75 -17.98
C ASP A 104 11.08 -7.25 -16.67
N SER A 105 10.53 -6.03 -16.66
CA SER A 105 9.84 -5.48 -15.49
C SER A 105 8.58 -6.29 -15.14
N SER A 106 7.89 -6.84 -16.14
CA SER A 106 6.74 -7.73 -15.96
C SER A 106 7.15 -9.06 -15.30
N VAL A 107 8.30 -9.61 -15.73
CA VAL A 107 8.86 -10.84 -15.15
C VAL A 107 9.29 -10.61 -13.70
N GLU A 108 10.03 -9.53 -13.43
CA GLU A 108 10.46 -9.16 -12.06
C GLU A 108 9.24 -9.01 -11.13
N ALA A 109 8.16 -8.38 -11.60
CA ALA A 109 6.93 -8.25 -10.83
C ALA A 109 6.24 -9.59 -10.56
N SER A 110 6.24 -10.50 -11.54
CA SER A 110 5.64 -11.83 -11.41
C SER A 110 6.42 -12.68 -10.39
N GLU A 111 7.75 -12.63 -10.42
CA GLU A 111 8.61 -13.29 -9.42
C GLU A 111 8.31 -12.76 -8.01
N PHE A 112 8.24 -11.45 -7.85
CA PHE A 112 7.92 -10.81 -6.58
C PHE A 112 6.54 -11.21 -6.03
N LEU A 113 5.50 -11.26 -6.88
CA LEU A 113 4.17 -11.70 -6.47
C LEU A 113 4.12 -13.18 -6.10
N ASN A 114 4.90 -14.02 -6.77
CA ASN A 114 5.02 -15.43 -6.41
C ASN A 114 5.65 -15.59 -5.02
N ASP A 115 6.70 -14.84 -4.71
CA ASP A 115 7.30 -14.83 -3.37
C ASP A 115 6.29 -14.37 -2.30
N MET A 116 5.51 -13.33 -2.59
CA MET A 116 4.45 -12.86 -1.68
C MET A 116 3.39 -13.95 -1.41
N LYS A 117 3.02 -14.75 -2.42
CA LYS A 117 2.08 -15.88 -2.24
C LYS A 117 2.65 -16.96 -1.32
N VAL A 118 3.95 -17.27 -1.43
CA VAL A 118 4.63 -18.21 -0.52
C VAL A 118 4.64 -17.65 0.91
N ASP A 119 4.94 -16.38 1.05
CA ASP A 119 4.97 -15.71 2.34
C ASP A 119 3.61 -15.68 3.06
N ILE A 120 2.51 -15.59 2.31
CA ILE A 120 1.15 -15.69 2.85
C ILE A 120 0.89 -17.08 3.44
N ASP A 121 1.40 -18.14 2.80
CA ASP A 121 1.30 -19.49 3.34
C ASP A 121 2.10 -19.65 4.61
N LEU A 122 3.34 -19.17 4.64
CA LEU A 122 4.21 -19.30 5.81
C LEU A 122 3.70 -18.48 7.01
N GLU A 123 3.15 -17.30 6.75
CA GLU A 123 2.65 -16.41 7.81
C GLU A 123 1.45 -17.03 8.56
N VAL A 124 0.73 -17.98 7.96
CA VAL A 124 -0.41 -18.64 8.59
C VAL A 124 -0.01 -19.41 9.86
N GLU A 125 1.21 -19.96 9.90
CA GLU A 125 1.72 -20.77 11.02
C GLU A 125 1.80 -19.97 12.32
N ASN A 126 1.88 -18.64 12.25
CA ASN A 126 1.91 -17.76 13.42
C ASN A 126 0.54 -17.55 14.08
N TYR A 127 -0.55 -18.01 13.44
CA TYR A 127 -1.92 -17.74 13.89
C TYR A 127 -2.77 -19.02 14.03
N ILE A 128 -2.30 -20.16 13.51
CA ILE A 128 -2.95 -21.47 13.71
C ILE A 128 -2.55 -22.02 15.07
N ASP A 129 -3.29 -21.64 16.11
CA ASP A 129 -3.55 -22.42 17.34
C ASP A 129 -4.46 -21.60 18.26
N PHE A 130 -5.18 -22.26 19.16
CA PHE A 130 -5.97 -21.59 20.19
C PHE A 130 -5.83 -22.27 21.55
N THR A 131 -6.12 -21.52 22.62
CA THR A 131 -5.91 -22.00 23.98
C THR A 131 -6.95 -23.05 24.35
N ILE A 132 -6.51 -24.20 24.86
CA ILE A 132 -7.37 -25.22 25.47
C ILE A 132 -7.29 -25.09 26.99
N HIS A 133 -8.39 -24.67 27.61
CA HIS A 133 -8.53 -24.60 29.05
C HIS A 133 -8.91 -25.96 29.62
N THR A 134 -8.29 -26.36 30.73
CA THR A 134 -8.61 -27.58 31.46
C THR A 134 -9.20 -27.23 32.82
N ASN A 135 -10.44 -27.64 33.07
CA ASN A 135 -11.15 -27.42 34.31
C ASN A 135 -11.31 -28.74 35.06
N TYR A 136 -11.08 -28.71 36.37
CA TYR A 136 -11.25 -29.85 37.27
C TYR A 136 -12.47 -29.60 38.16
N GLU A 137 -13.44 -30.50 38.10
CA GLU A 137 -14.62 -30.47 38.97
C GLU A 137 -14.68 -31.78 39.77
N THR A 138 -14.77 -31.67 41.10
CA THR A 138 -15.00 -32.84 41.96
C THR A 138 -16.50 -32.97 42.21
N LYS A 139 -17.11 -34.05 41.73
CA LYS A 139 -18.51 -34.38 42.00
C LYS A 139 -18.62 -35.42 43.09
N HIS A 140 -19.57 -35.22 44.00
CA HIS A 140 -19.93 -36.19 45.02
C HIS A 140 -21.33 -36.73 44.70
N GLU A 141 -21.46 -38.04 44.53
CA GLU A 141 -22.76 -38.69 44.34
C GLU A 141 -23.05 -39.64 45.51
N GLU A 142 -24.29 -39.57 45.98
CA GLU A 142 -24.83 -40.45 47.01
C GLU A 142 -25.59 -41.61 46.36
N PHE A 143 -25.15 -42.84 46.61
CA PHE A 143 -25.85 -44.04 46.18
C PHE A 143 -26.47 -44.76 47.38
N ARG A 144 -27.75 -45.12 47.29
CA ARG A 144 -28.42 -45.97 48.28
C ARG A 144 -28.45 -47.41 47.82
N ARG A 145 -27.94 -48.34 48.64
CA ARG A 145 -27.86 -49.78 48.32
C ARG A 145 -28.48 -50.64 49.42
N GLY A 146 -28.93 -51.85 49.05
CA GLY A 146 -29.49 -52.87 49.94
C GLY A 146 -31.03 -52.95 49.89
N PHE A 147 -31.61 -53.98 50.50
CA PHE A 147 -33.07 -54.10 50.66
C PHE A 147 -33.58 -52.90 51.48
N LEU A 148 -34.49 -52.11 50.91
CA LEU A 148 -35.02 -50.84 51.44
C LEU A 148 -34.05 -49.63 51.44
N GLY A 149 -32.87 -49.71 50.81
CA GLY A 149 -31.96 -48.56 50.66
C GLY A 149 -31.33 -48.06 51.97
N LEU A 150 -31.14 -48.96 52.94
CA LEU A 150 -30.65 -48.66 54.30
C LEU A 150 -29.17 -48.27 54.39
N PHE A 151 -28.39 -48.48 53.31
CA PHE A 151 -26.96 -48.15 53.29
C PHE A 151 -26.69 -47.05 52.28
N THR A 152 -26.02 -46.00 52.74
CA THR A 152 -25.57 -44.88 51.92
C THR A 152 -24.08 -45.01 51.61
N GLU A 153 -23.73 -45.03 50.33
CA GLU A 153 -22.36 -45.02 49.82
C GLU A 153 -22.09 -43.66 49.17
N TYR A 154 -21.00 -43.00 49.56
CA TYR A 154 -20.55 -41.76 48.94
C TYR A 154 -19.44 -42.07 47.95
N ARG A 155 -19.62 -41.65 46.70
CA ARG A 155 -18.57 -41.73 45.69
C ARG A 155 -18.14 -40.34 45.28
N THR A 156 -16.84 -40.18 45.17
CA THR A 156 -16.22 -38.95 44.67
C THR A 156 -15.67 -39.24 43.29
N TYR A 157 -16.02 -38.40 42.33
CA TYR A 157 -15.57 -38.46 40.96
C TYR A 157 -14.82 -37.17 40.63
N GLU A 158 -13.63 -37.29 40.06
CA GLU A 158 -12.94 -36.16 39.45
C GLU A 158 -13.34 -36.11 37.97
N ILE A 159 -13.89 -34.96 37.56
CA ILE A 159 -14.29 -34.69 36.18
C ILE A 159 -13.33 -33.65 35.62
N THR A 160 -12.55 -34.07 34.63
CA THR A 160 -11.70 -33.18 33.84
C THR A 160 -12.48 -32.77 32.59
N THR A 161 -12.70 -31.46 32.42
CA THR A 161 -13.36 -30.90 31.22
C THR A 161 -12.38 -30.00 30.47
N HIS A 162 -12.16 -30.29 29.19
CA HIS A 162 -11.43 -29.42 28.28
C HIS A 162 -12.40 -28.50 27.54
N SER A 163 -12.06 -27.21 27.41
CA SER A 163 -12.85 -26.23 26.67
C SER A 163 -11.96 -25.26 25.88
N ALA A 164 -12.47 -24.75 24.77
CA ALA A 164 -11.82 -23.72 23.97
C ALA A 164 -12.80 -22.60 23.60
N GLU A 165 -12.31 -21.37 23.47
CA GLU A 165 -13.11 -20.21 23.10
C GLU A 165 -13.14 -20.01 21.58
N VAL A 166 -14.34 -19.79 21.04
CA VAL A 166 -14.52 -19.51 19.60
C VAL A 166 -13.97 -18.12 19.23
N SER A 167 -13.96 -17.19 20.19
CA SER A 167 -13.39 -15.84 20.06
C SER A 167 -11.89 -15.83 19.78
N ASP A 168 -11.15 -16.81 20.27
CA ASP A 168 -9.70 -16.91 20.02
C ASP A 168 -9.41 -17.13 18.55
N VAL A 169 -10.13 -18.08 17.91
CA VAL A 169 -10.01 -18.37 16.49
C VAL A 169 -10.38 -17.14 15.64
N LEU A 170 -11.48 -16.46 15.98
CA LEU A 170 -11.90 -15.24 15.29
C LEU A 170 -10.88 -14.10 15.45
N SER A 171 -10.27 -13.96 16.62
CA SER A 171 -9.21 -12.99 16.88
C SER A 171 -7.96 -13.30 16.06
N ASN A 172 -7.53 -14.57 16.02
CA ASN A 172 -6.38 -15.00 15.25
C ASN A 172 -6.58 -14.81 13.74
N MET A 173 -7.77 -15.14 13.24
CA MET A 173 -8.20 -14.86 11.87
C MET A 173 -8.03 -13.38 11.51
N ARG A 174 -8.57 -12.48 12.34
CA ARG A 174 -8.46 -11.02 12.11
C ARG A 174 -7.01 -10.55 12.11
N LYS A 175 -6.19 -11.07 13.02
CA LYS A 175 -4.76 -10.73 13.08
C LYS A 175 -4.01 -11.19 11.84
N TYR A 176 -4.29 -12.41 11.36
CA TYR A 176 -3.70 -12.93 10.13
C TYR A 176 -4.09 -12.09 8.91
N ILE A 177 -5.39 -11.79 8.72
CA ILE A 177 -5.85 -10.94 7.62
C ILE A 177 -5.18 -9.56 7.67
N ALA A 178 -5.16 -8.92 8.84
CA ALA A 178 -4.53 -7.62 9.02
C ALA A 178 -3.02 -7.66 8.72
N ARG A 179 -2.35 -8.77 9.09
CA ARG A 179 -0.94 -8.99 8.82
C ARG A 179 -0.67 -9.17 7.33
N CYS A 180 -1.44 -10.01 6.63
CA CYS A 180 -1.34 -10.20 5.19
C CYS A 180 -1.58 -8.89 4.46
N LYS A 181 -2.65 -8.14 4.80
CA LYS A 181 -2.91 -6.80 4.24
C LYS A 181 -1.72 -5.86 4.40
N LYS A 182 -1.16 -5.79 5.60
CA LYS A 182 -0.02 -4.91 5.87
C LYS A 182 1.19 -5.32 5.03
N LYS A 183 1.54 -6.60 5.04
CA LYS A 183 2.68 -7.14 4.30
C LYS A 183 2.52 -6.91 2.80
N THR A 184 1.37 -7.29 2.26
CA THR A 184 1.00 -7.03 0.87
C THR A 184 1.12 -5.54 0.53
N ASN A 185 0.52 -4.63 1.29
CA ASN A 185 0.59 -3.20 0.98
C ASN A 185 1.98 -2.57 1.12
N GLU A 186 2.81 -3.04 2.05
CA GLU A 186 4.18 -2.54 2.24
C GLU A 186 5.12 -3.01 1.11
N GLU A 187 5.02 -4.27 0.75
CA GLU A 187 5.82 -4.91 -0.29
C GLU A 187 5.36 -4.50 -1.69
N PHE A 188 4.05 -4.41 -1.91
CA PHE A 188 3.46 -4.10 -3.21
C PHE A 188 3.83 -2.70 -3.71
N LYS A 189 4.08 -1.72 -2.84
CA LYS A 189 4.59 -0.40 -3.25
C LYS A 189 5.89 -0.46 -4.04
N ASN A 190 6.65 -1.55 -3.90
CA ASN A 190 7.94 -1.74 -4.54
C ASN A 190 7.88 -2.72 -5.73
N ILE A 191 6.70 -3.26 -6.05
CA ILE A 191 6.55 -4.29 -7.09
C ILE A 191 7.01 -3.80 -8.47
N ILE A 192 6.62 -2.57 -8.83
CA ILE A 192 7.08 -1.91 -10.05
C ILE A 192 7.87 -0.67 -9.64
N ASN A 193 9.18 -0.76 -9.84
CA ASN A 193 10.06 0.37 -9.65
C ASN A 193 10.04 1.27 -10.90
N LEU A 194 9.05 2.16 -10.98
CA LEU A 194 8.91 3.12 -12.09
C LEU A 194 10.15 4.00 -12.29
N LYS A 195 10.92 4.26 -11.21
CA LYS A 195 12.17 5.02 -11.30
C LYS A 195 13.29 4.21 -11.95
N LYS A 196 13.40 2.91 -11.65
CA LYS A 196 14.31 1.98 -12.33
C LYS A 196 13.94 1.90 -13.81
N LEU A 197 12.66 1.71 -14.12
CA LEU A 197 12.13 1.71 -15.48
C LEU A 197 12.49 3.00 -16.24
N GLU A 198 12.21 4.17 -15.67
CA GLU A 198 12.55 5.48 -16.23
C GLU A 198 14.04 5.58 -16.54
N ASN A 199 14.90 5.22 -15.58
CA ASN A 199 16.35 5.32 -15.73
C ASN A 199 16.91 4.36 -16.78
N THR A 200 16.40 3.11 -16.84
CA THR A 200 16.84 2.14 -17.84
C THR A 200 16.49 2.61 -19.25
N ILE A 201 15.25 3.06 -19.46
CA ILE A 201 14.81 3.59 -20.77
C ILE A 201 15.59 4.86 -21.11
N LYS A 202 15.80 5.77 -20.14
CA LYS A 202 16.64 6.97 -20.31
C LYS A 202 18.03 6.59 -20.81
N ASN A 203 18.67 5.60 -20.22
CA ASN A 203 20.02 5.17 -20.60
C ASN A 203 20.06 4.55 -22.00
N ILE A 204 19.06 3.75 -22.37
CA ILE A 204 18.92 3.21 -23.74
C ILE A 204 18.83 4.35 -24.75
N ILE A 205 17.96 5.33 -24.49
CA ILE A 205 17.78 6.48 -25.36
C ILE A 205 19.08 7.26 -25.49
N ILE A 206 19.66 7.71 -24.38
CA ILE A 206 20.89 8.53 -24.41
C ILE A 206 22.03 7.77 -25.07
N GLY A 207 22.21 6.49 -24.77
CA GLY A 207 23.26 5.66 -25.38
C GLY A 207 23.11 5.52 -26.89
N ALA A 208 21.89 5.63 -27.40
CA ALA A 208 21.64 5.60 -28.83
C ALA A 208 21.91 6.96 -29.49
N PHE A 209 21.72 8.08 -28.80
CA PHE A 209 22.00 9.41 -29.35
C PHE A 209 23.49 9.73 -29.29
N ASP A 210 24.04 10.18 -30.42
CA ASP A 210 25.42 10.64 -30.47
C ASP A 210 25.50 12.04 -29.85
N LEU A 211 25.99 12.11 -28.60
CA LEU A 211 26.16 13.35 -27.82
C LEU A 211 27.13 14.35 -28.48
N SER A 212 27.84 13.96 -29.54
CA SER A 212 28.69 14.87 -30.31
C SER A 212 27.92 15.69 -31.36
N GLN A 213 26.66 15.37 -31.64
CA GLN A 213 25.83 16.16 -32.54
C GLN A 213 25.42 17.48 -31.90
N LYS A 214 25.85 18.60 -32.50
CA LYS A 214 25.58 19.97 -32.03
C LYS A 214 24.09 20.32 -31.88
N ASP A 215 23.20 19.58 -32.54
CA ASP A 215 21.78 19.89 -32.62
C ASP A 215 20.90 19.05 -31.68
N PHE A 216 21.50 18.21 -30.82
CA PHE A 216 20.76 17.36 -29.89
C PHE A 216 20.74 17.94 -28.46
N ASN A 217 19.54 18.26 -27.97
CA ASN A 217 19.32 18.57 -26.56
C ASN A 217 18.65 17.35 -25.89
N GLU A 218 19.33 16.74 -24.91
CA GLU A 218 18.86 15.54 -24.18
C GLU A 218 17.41 15.71 -23.69
N ASN A 219 17.06 16.91 -23.23
CA ASN A 219 15.75 17.19 -22.66
C ASN A 219 14.60 17.18 -23.67
N ASP A 220 14.90 17.29 -24.97
CA ASP A 220 13.91 17.14 -26.03
C ASP A 220 13.21 15.78 -25.92
N ILE A 221 13.91 14.75 -25.45
CA ILE A 221 13.37 13.39 -25.28
C ILE A 221 13.05 13.08 -23.84
N LEU A 222 13.88 13.53 -22.88
CA LEU A 222 13.64 13.20 -21.47
C LEU A 222 12.31 13.76 -20.97
N THR A 223 11.91 14.95 -21.41
CA THR A 223 10.67 15.59 -20.94
C THR A 223 9.43 14.80 -21.41
N PRO A 224 9.29 14.46 -22.72
CA PRO A 224 8.28 13.52 -23.18
C PRO A 224 8.32 12.16 -22.47
N LEU A 225 9.50 11.57 -22.30
CA LEU A 225 9.66 10.27 -21.63
C LEU A 225 9.11 10.30 -20.21
N LYS A 226 9.53 11.28 -19.41
CA LYS A 226 9.03 11.47 -18.03
C LYS A 226 7.52 11.63 -18.00
N THR A 227 6.98 12.35 -18.98
CA THR A 227 5.54 12.57 -19.10
C THR A 227 4.80 11.27 -19.37
N VAL A 228 5.31 10.39 -20.23
CA VAL A 228 4.68 9.09 -20.52
C VAL A 228 4.82 8.15 -19.31
N ILE A 229 6.00 8.07 -18.67
CA ILE A 229 6.20 7.25 -17.47
C ILE A 229 5.24 7.64 -16.34
N LYS A 230 5.10 8.94 -16.05
CA LYS A 230 4.20 9.45 -14.98
C LYS A 230 2.71 9.11 -15.22
N LYS A 231 2.31 8.79 -16.45
CA LYS A 231 0.94 8.39 -16.80
C LYS A 231 0.67 6.90 -16.54
N ILE A 232 1.71 6.08 -16.38
CA ILE A 232 1.54 4.65 -16.09
C ILE A 232 0.90 4.49 -14.71
N LYS A 233 -0.23 3.77 -14.66
CA LYS A 233 -0.93 3.44 -13.42
C LYS A 233 -0.69 1.98 -13.06
N ILE A 234 -0.09 1.77 -11.89
CA ILE A 234 0.10 0.43 -11.35
C ILE A 234 -1.19 0.05 -10.61
N PRO A 235 -1.80 -1.10 -10.91
CA PRO A 235 -2.95 -1.63 -10.16
C PRO A 235 -2.63 -1.76 -8.67
N GLU A 236 -3.63 -1.72 -7.79
CA GLU A 236 -3.46 -1.96 -6.35
C GLU A 236 -4.13 -3.28 -5.94
N ILE A 237 -3.68 -3.87 -4.83
CA ILE A 237 -4.31 -5.06 -4.23
C ILE A 237 -5.23 -4.59 -3.10
N GLU A 238 -6.50 -4.95 -3.20
CA GLU A 238 -7.50 -4.71 -2.17
C GLU A 238 -7.97 -6.05 -1.60
N ILE A 239 -7.92 -6.18 -0.27
CA ILE A 239 -8.36 -7.39 0.44
C ILE A 239 -9.57 -6.99 1.30
N GLU A 240 -10.73 -7.58 1.05
CA GLU A 240 -11.96 -7.35 1.82
C GLU A 240 -12.03 -8.29 3.04
N GLU A 241 -12.48 -7.79 4.19
CA GLU A 241 -12.49 -8.53 5.47
C GLU A 241 -13.84 -9.20 5.78
N GLU A 242 -14.93 -8.69 5.21
CA GLU A 242 -16.29 -8.99 5.67
C GLU A 242 -16.76 -10.41 5.36
N GLU A 243 -16.08 -11.13 4.46
CA GLU A 243 -16.53 -12.46 4.00
C GLU A 243 -16.13 -13.62 4.92
N PHE A 244 -15.13 -13.48 5.80
CA PHE A 244 -14.50 -14.64 6.47
C PHE A 244 -15.04 -14.96 7.88
N GLY A 245 -15.69 -14.02 8.55
CA GLY A 245 -16.10 -14.17 9.95
C GLY A 245 -17.40 -14.94 10.19
N ASN A 246 -18.31 -14.94 9.21
CA ASN A 246 -19.68 -15.45 9.41
C ASN A 246 -19.71 -16.98 9.55
N PHE A 247 -18.79 -17.69 8.90
CA PHE A 247 -18.78 -19.16 8.85
C PHE A 247 -18.57 -19.83 10.23
N ILE A 248 -17.73 -19.25 11.09
CA ILE A 248 -17.48 -19.79 12.44
C ILE A 248 -18.70 -19.54 13.35
N ILE A 249 -19.28 -18.34 13.27
CA ILE A 249 -20.39 -17.91 14.12
C ILE A 249 -21.66 -18.72 13.82
N GLU A 250 -21.90 -19.06 12.55
CA GLU A 250 -23.04 -19.89 12.15
C GLU A 250 -22.92 -21.34 12.63
N LYS A 251 -21.69 -21.88 12.70
CA LYS A 251 -21.44 -23.29 13.04
C LYS A 251 -21.31 -23.55 14.54
N PHE A 252 -20.87 -22.56 15.31
CA PHE A 252 -20.78 -22.63 16.77
C PHE A 252 -21.65 -21.54 17.40
N SER A 253 -22.83 -21.92 17.86
CA SER A 253 -23.81 -21.02 18.50
C SER A 253 -23.47 -20.65 19.95
N GLY A 254 -22.49 -21.33 20.56
CA GLY A 254 -21.97 -21.00 21.89
C GLY A 254 -20.58 -20.37 21.82
N GLY A 255 -20.26 -19.46 22.75
CA GLY A 255 -18.95 -18.79 22.82
C GLY A 255 -17.76 -19.73 23.14
N SER A 256 -18.03 -20.96 23.56
CA SER A 256 -17.01 -21.97 23.89
C SER A 256 -17.45 -23.38 23.47
N VAL A 257 -16.49 -24.21 23.04
CA VAL A 257 -16.68 -25.63 22.70
C VAL A 257 -16.00 -26.53 23.74
N LYS A 258 -16.43 -27.79 23.87
CA LYS A 258 -15.91 -28.77 24.84
C LYS A 258 -15.70 -30.15 24.22
N GLY A 259 -14.76 -30.92 24.74
CA GLY A 259 -14.54 -32.32 24.32
C GLY A 259 -14.26 -32.46 22.81
N GLU A 260 -14.95 -33.38 22.13
CA GLU A 260 -14.80 -33.64 20.68
C GLU A 260 -15.06 -32.41 19.80
N ASP A 261 -15.86 -31.44 20.25
CA ASP A 261 -16.12 -30.21 19.50
C ASP A 261 -14.85 -29.33 19.38
N ILE A 262 -13.85 -29.53 20.24
CA ILE A 262 -12.53 -28.88 20.14
C ILE A 262 -11.79 -29.37 18.89
N HIS A 263 -11.84 -30.68 18.60
CA HIS A 263 -11.23 -31.24 17.39
C HIS A 263 -11.93 -30.71 16.13
N GLN A 264 -13.27 -30.57 16.17
CA GLN A 264 -14.03 -29.96 15.08
C GLN A 264 -13.66 -28.48 14.88
N LEU A 265 -13.51 -27.71 15.96
CA LEU A 265 -13.08 -26.32 15.90
C LEU A 265 -11.70 -26.19 15.23
N LYS A 266 -10.75 -27.06 15.59
CA LYS A 266 -9.40 -27.08 14.97
C LYS A 266 -9.43 -27.43 13.47
N LEU A 267 -10.30 -28.34 13.04
CA LEU A 267 -10.48 -28.62 11.60
C LEU A 267 -11.08 -27.42 10.85
N ILE A 268 -12.05 -26.73 11.45
CA ILE A 268 -12.68 -25.55 10.86
C ILE A 268 -11.71 -24.37 10.81
N GLU A 269 -10.91 -24.17 11.85
CA GLU A 269 -9.84 -23.18 11.88
C GLU A 269 -8.87 -23.37 10.71
N ASN A 270 -8.30 -24.56 10.56
CA ASN A 270 -7.37 -24.86 9.46
C ASN A 270 -7.99 -24.62 8.08
N LYS A 271 -9.25 -25.03 7.90
CA LYS A 271 -9.98 -24.79 6.66
C LYS A 271 -10.17 -23.29 6.40
N LEU A 272 -10.60 -22.54 7.40
CA LEU A 272 -10.81 -21.10 7.31
C LEU A 272 -9.53 -20.37 6.90
N PHE A 273 -8.41 -20.67 7.57
CA PHE A 273 -7.12 -20.07 7.22
C PHE A 273 -6.67 -20.44 5.80
N THR A 274 -6.91 -21.68 5.37
CA THR A 274 -6.65 -22.11 3.98
C THR A 274 -7.49 -21.34 2.97
N ASP A 275 -8.78 -21.14 3.26
CA ASP A 275 -9.71 -20.40 2.39
C ASP A 275 -9.33 -18.92 2.30
N ILE A 276 -8.91 -18.31 3.43
CA ILE A 276 -8.39 -16.93 3.46
C ILE A 276 -7.12 -16.82 2.62
N ALA A 277 -6.13 -17.68 2.86
CA ALA A 277 -4.87 -17.67 2.11
C ALA A 277 -5.13 -17.82 0.61
N LYS A 278 -6.02 -18.74 0.22
CA LYS A 278 -6.41 -18.94 -1.18
C LYS A 278 -7.02 -17.67 -1.79
N LYS A 279 -7.97 -17.02 -1.09
CA LYS A 279 -8.61 -15.81 -1.60
C LYS A 279 -7.63 -14.65 -1.75
N ILE A 280 -6.71 -14.46 -0.80
CA ILE A 280 -5.66 -13.43 -0.92
C ILE A 280 -4.75 -13.73 -2.13
N LYS A 281 -4.37 -14.99 -2.36
CA LYS A 281 -3.58 -15.37 -3.53
C LYS A 281 -4.33 -15.16 -4.85
N GLU A 282 -5.64 -15.41 -4.88
CA GLU A 282 -6.47 -15.11 -6.05
C GLU A 282 -6.46 -13.60 -6.38
N GLU A 283 -6.52 -12.73 -5.36
CA GLU A 283 -6.39 -11.29 -5.57
C GLU A 283 -4.99 -10.89 -6.06
N ILE A 284 -3.94 -11.55 -5.56
CA ILE A 284 -2.57 -11.39 -6.08
C ILE A 284 -2.49 -11.82 -7.54
N ASP A 285 -3.01 -12.99 -7.92
CA ASP A 285 -3.00 -13.48 -9.30
C ASP A 285 -3.80 -12.56 -10.25
N ASN A 286 -4.91 -12.00 -9.77
CA ASN A 286 -5.68 -11.02 -10.51
C ASN A 286 -4.88 -9.73 -10.71
N CYS A 287 -4.14 -9.28 -9.70
CA CYS A 287 -3.26 -8.14 -9.81
C CYS A 287 -2.08 -8.40 -10.76
N GLU A 288 -1.46 -9.58 -10.71
CA GLU A 288 -0.41 -10.02 -11.62
C GLU A 288 -0.86 -9.91 -13.08
N LYS A 289 -2.06 -10.43 -13.39
CA LYS A 289 -2.65 -10.30 -14.74
C LYS A 289 -2.83 -8.85 -15.16
N LYS A 290 -3.32 -7.98 -14.26
CA LYS A 290 -3.48 -6.55 -14.55
C LYS A 290 -2.13 -5.88 -14.80
N ILE A 291 -1.11 -6.18 -14.01
CA ILE A 291 0.26 -5.65 -14.19
C ILE A 291 0.82 -6.12 -15.54
N ASN A 292 0.72 -7.41 -15.84
CA ASN A 292 1.20 -7.96 -17.11
C ASN A 292 0.50 -7.33 -18.31
N ASN A 293 -0.81 -7.06 -18.22
CA ASN A 293 -1.54 -6.34 -19.26
C ASN A 293 -1.03 -4.90 -19.42
N VAL A 294 -0.86 -4.16 -18.31
CA VAL A 294 -0.31 -2.79 -18.34
C VAL A 294 1.09 -2.78 -18.95
N MET A 295 1.98 -3.68 -18.52
CA MET A 295 3.34 -3.75 -19.06
C MET A 295 3.34 -4.10 -20.55
N SER A 296 2.55 -5.09 -20.97
CA SER A 296 2.43 -5.49 -22.37
C SER A 296 1.87 -4.37 -23.26
N GLU A 297 0.84 -3.66 -22.78
CA GLU A 297 0.28 -2.51 -23.47
C GLU A 297 1.33 -1.41 -23.63
N GLN A 298 2.00 -1.02 -22.53
CA GLN A 298 3.07 -0.01 -22.59
C GLN A 298 4.21 -0.47 -23.50
N ALA A 299 4.61 -1.73 -23.48
CA ALA A 299 5.65 -2.25 -24.38
C ALA A 299 5.30 -2.04 -25.87
N GLY A 300 4.01 -2.04 -26.21
CA GLY A 300 3.50 -1.78 -27.55
C GLY A 300 3.40 -0.30 -27.91
N ILE A 301 2.92 0.55 -26.99
CA ILE A 301 2.52 1.94 -27.30
C ILE A 301 3.46 3.01 -26.76
N PHE A 302 4.41 2.67 -25.89
CA PHE A 302 5.18 3.66 -25.13
C PHE A 302 6.03 4.57 -26.03
N VAL A 303 6.65 4.01 -27.06
CA VAL A 303 7.42 4.78 -28.04
C VAL A 303 6.51 5.69 -28.87
N ASP A 304 5.34 5.21 -29.26
CA ASP A 304 4.35 6.02 -29.98
C ASP A 304 3.88 7.21 -29.15
N ASN A 305 3.61 6.99 -27.86
CA ASN A 305 3.22 8.06 -26.94
C ASN A 305 4.31 9.12 -26.76
N ILE A 306 5.59 8.74 -26.78
CA ILE A 306 6.71 9.70 -26.78
C ILE A 306 6.71 10.51 -28.07
N ILE A 307 6.61 9.84 -29.23
CA ILE A 307 6.58 10.48 -30.55
C ILE A 307 5.38 11.44 -30.66
N GLU A 308 4.21 11.06 -30.16
CA GLU A 308 3.02 11.92 -30.16
C GLU A 308 3.20 13.18 -29.30
N ASN A 309 3.81 13.05 -28.11
CA ASN A 309 4.15 14.21 -27.28
C ASN A 309 5.14 15.14 -28.00
N LEU A 310 6.15 14.58 -28.68
CA LEU A 310 7.10 15.34 -29.50
C LEU A 310 6.39 16.07 -30.64
N LYS A 311 5.55 15.37 -31.42
CA LYS A 311 4.75 15.94 -32.52
C LYS A 311 3.89 17.10 -32.03
N THR A 312 3.19 16.90 -30.91
CA THR A 312 2.34 17.93 -30.30
C THR A 312 3.14 19.18 -29.93
N ASN A 313 4.31 19.03 -29.32
CA ASN A 313 5.16 20.16 -28.97
C ASN A 313 5.69 20.88 -30.22
N ILE A 314 6.18 20.14 -31.21
CA ILE A 314 6.69 20.71 -32.47
C ILE A 314 5.60 21.46 -33.23
N ASP A 315 4.39 20.92 -33.31
CA ASP A 315 3.25 21.59 -33.95
C ASP A 315 2.82 22.86 -33.21
N MET A 316 2.92 22.86 -31.88
CA MET A 316 2.72 24.07 -31.08
C MET A 316 3.79 25.13 -31.43
N LEU A 317 5.07 24.76 -31.48
CA LEU A 317 6.16 25.67 -31.84
C LEU A 317 5.98 26.24 -33.26
N LYS A 318 5.62 25.41 -34.24
CA LYS A 318 5.33 25.86 -35.61
C LYS A 318 4.18 26.85 -35.69
N LYS A 319 3.14 26.68 -34.85
CA LYS A 319 2.04 27.66 -34.72
C LYS A 319 2.54 28.96 -34.11
N GLN A 320 3.37 28.89 -33.07
CA GLN A 320 3.96 30.04 -32.38
C GLN A 320 4.92 30.84 -33.27
N LEU A 321 5.62 30.18 -34.21
CA LEU A 321 6.48 30.85 -35.21
C LEU A 321 5.72 31.85 -36.10
N LYS A 322 4.38 31.78 -36.22
CA LYS A 322 3.58 32.79 -36.94
C LYS A 322 3.69 34.19 -36.31
N ASN A 323 3.93 34.27 -35.01
CA ASN A 323 4.21 35.51 -34.29
C ASN A 323 5.30 35.24 -33.23
N LYS A 324 6.52 35.03 -33.73
CA LYS A 324 7.70 34.61 -32.96
C LYS A 324 8.03 35.59 -31.82
N GLU A 325 8.01 36.90 -32.09
CA GLU A 325 8.33 37.92 -31.08
C GLU A 325 7.37 37.86 -29.88
N ASN A 326 6.07 37.83 -30.14
CA ASN A 326 5.06 37.72 -29.08
C ASN A 326 5.16 36.40 -28.32
N ALA A 327 5.44 35.28 -29.00
CA ALA A 327 5.63 33.99 -28.34
C ALA A 327 6.85 34.01 -27.39
N ILE A 328 7.97 34.58 -27.83
CA ILE A 328 9.18 34.73 -27.00
C ILE A 328 8.89 35.61 -25.77
N LEU A 329 8.19 36.74 -25.94
CA LEU A 329 7.78 37.61 -24.83
C LEU A 329 6.92 36.86 -23.80
N LYS A 330 5.95 36.06 -24.25
CA LYS A 330 5.13 35.25 -23.35
C LYS A 330 5.92 34.20 -22.57
N TYR A 331 6.92 33.57 -23.20
CA TYR A 331 7.82 32.67 -22.47
C TYR A 331 8.66 33.42 -21.44
N ASP A 332 9.13 34.63 -21.75
CA ASP A 332 9.85 35.48 -20.78
C ASP A 332 8.98 35.84 -19.56
N GLU A 333 7.73 36.21 -19.79
CA GLU A 333 6.75 36.46 -18.73
C GLU A 333 6.49 35.21 -17.88
N LEU A 334 6.27 34.06 -18.53
CA LEU A 334 6.06 32.78 -17.85
C LEU A 334 7.27 32.41 -16.98
N CYS A 335 8.49 32.50 -17.51
CA CYS A 335 9.69 32.18 -16.75
C CYS A 335 9.83 33.08 -15.50
N LYS A 336 9.53 34.39 -15.62
CA LYS A 336 9.52 35.30 -14.45
C LYS A 336 8.50 34.85 -13.39
N LEU A 337 7.27 34.57 -13.79
CA LEU A 337 6.22 34.08 -12.89
C LEU A 337 6.61 32.78 -12.19
N LEU A 338 7.22 31.84 -12.91
CA LEU A 338 7.68 30.57 -12.33
C LEU A 338 8.76 30.78 -11.26
N VAL A 339 9.67 31.75 -11.43
CA VAL A 339 10.66 32.11 -10.39
C VAL A 339 9.96 32.66 -9.15
N GLU A 340 8.98 33.53 -9.33
CA GLU A 340 8.20 34.10 -8.22
C GLU A 340 7.43 33.02 -7.46
N TYR A 341 6.74 32.13 -8.16
CA TYR A 341 6.01 31.02 -7.52
C TYR A 341 6.93 30.07 -6.74
N LYS A 342 8.11 29.75 -7.28
CA LYS A 342 9.10 28.94 -6.54
C LYS A 342 9.52 29.61 -5.23
N LYS A 343 9.76 30.93 -5.23
CA LYS A 343 10.08 31.68 -4.01
C LYS A 343 8.93 31.62 -3.00
N MET A 344 7.70 31.87 -3.44
CA MET A 344 6.52 31.80 -2.58
C MET A 344 6.38 30.43 -1.91
N ILE A 345 6.61 29.33 -2.63
CA ILE A 345 6.51 27.97 -2.07
C ILE A 345 7.59 27.69 -1.04
N ILE A 346 8.82 28.17 -1.27
CA ILE A 346 9.92 28.04 -0.32
C ILE A 346 9.58 28.79 0.97
N GLU A 347 9.05 30.01 0.85
CA GLU A 347 8.72 30.93 1.94
C GLU A 347 7.42 30.58 2.70
N MET A 348 6.58 29.67 2.20
CA MET A 348 5.38 29.23 2.93
C MET A 348 5.77 28.67 4.31
N GLU A 349 5.13 29.10 5.39
CA GLU A 349 5.25 28.46 6.70
C GLU A 349 3.92 27.78 7.06
N MET A 350 3.94 26.88 8.07
CA MET A 350 2.72 26.24 8.56
C MET A 350 1.88 27.17 9.42
#